data_AF-A0A150SK55-F1
#
_entry.id   AF-A0A150SK55-F1
#
_cell.length_a   1.000
_cell.length_b   1.000
_cell.length_c   1.000
_cell.angle_alpha   90.00
_cell.angle_beta   90.00
_cell.angle_gamma   90.00
#
_symmetry.space_group_name_H-M   'P 1'
#
loop_
_entity.id
_entity.type
_entity.pdbx_description
1 polymer ?
#
loop_
_entity_poly.entity_id
_entity_poly.type
_entity_poly.pdbx_seq_one_letter_code
_entity_poly.pdbx_strand_id
1 'polypeptide(L)'
;MSEDATPRDAAVETKGADAEPDRSARVDAPGGEPLPAGQPDDEPGAPSPEEDADDVVAPAAPAYRPSYPFLIGVSLITLAADLGTKWWAKDRLEPQALTDLATAPRPLALRKIEVIKDHLNMIFAKNHGGAWGILGDESEAIRRPFFLLISLAAIVFIVSLYRKLHPSQVALRWGLPLVLGGALGNLVDRIRYGYVVDFIQVRFTPEFVWPTFNVADIAIVVGVGLMAIDMFSPRRPAVVGKPSGTPGAKASAG
;
A
#
# COMPACT_ATOMS: atom_id res chain seq x y z
N MET A 1 58.39 41.66 0.60
CA MET A 1 57.32 41.46 1.59
C MET A 1 56.32 40.51 0.94
N SER A 2 56.51 39.19 0.99
CA SER A 2 57.23 38.37 2.00
C SER A 2 56.60 38.53 3.38
N GLU A 3 56.27 37.51 4.16
CA GLU A 3 56.51 36.05 4.16
C GLU A 3 55.24 35.37 4.76
N ASP A 4 55.03 34.06 4.92
CA ASP A 4 55.48 32.74 4.42
C ASP A 4 54.89 31.71 5.44
N ALA A 5 55.15 30.40 5.26
CA ALA A 5 55.07 29.31 6.23
C ALA A 5 53.69 28.66 6.50
N THR A 6 53.68 27.33 6.39
CA THR A 6 52.56 26.42 6.74
C THR A 6 53.01 25.44 7.85
N PRO A 7 52.48 24.19 7.99
CA PRO A 7 52.02 23.67 9.28
C PRO A 7 53.11 22.99 10.14
N ARG A 8 52.71 22.51 11.33
CA ARG A 8 53.46 21.50 12.11
C ARG A 8 52.55 20.45 12.75
N ASP A 9 52.96 19.19 12.60
CA ASP A 9 52.43 18.03 13.31
C ASP A 9 52.99 17.89 14.73
N ALA A 10 52.28 17.14 15.58
CA ALA A 10 52.84 16.43 16.74
C ALA A 10 51.94 15.22 17.11
N ALA A 11 52.54 14.10 17.55
CA ALA A 11 51.89 12.84 17.95
C ALA A 11 52.69 12.17 19.11
N VAL A 12 52.53 10.85 19.40
CA VAL A 12 53.34 10.01 20.36
C VAL A 12 52.98 10.28 21.86
N GLU A 13 52.76 9.36 22.84
CA GLU A 13 52.73 7.88 23.09
C GLU A 13 51.94 7.64 24.45
N THR A 14 51.55 6.47 25.00
CA THR A 14 51.15 5.09 24.57
C THR A 14 50.46 4.32 25.75
N LYS A 15 49.90 3.13 25.44
CA LYS A 15 49.95 1.86 26.24
C LYS A 15 48.93 1.53 27.37
N GLY A 16 48.72 0.21 27.52
CA GLY A 16 47.84 -0.49 28.48
C GLY A 16 46.80 -1.37 27.75
N ALA A 17 47.06 -2.60 27.27
CA ALA A 17 47.72 -3.79 27.84
C ALA A 17 46.95 -4.42 29.03
N ASP A 18 46.70 -5.73 29.14
CA ASP A 18 46.83 -6.87 28.20
C ASP A 18 46.08 -8.12 28.76
N ALA A 19 46.04 -9.21 27.97
CA ALA A 19 45.87 -10.62 28.38
C ALA A 19 44.50 -11.19 28.87
N GLU A 20 43.94 -12.08 28.05
CA GLU A 20 43.18 -13.28 28.46
C GLU A 20 44.16 -14.39 28.93
N PRO A 21 43.72 -15.43 29.67
CA PRO A 21 43.80 -16.76 29.02
C PRO A 21 42.77 -17.83 29.43
N ASP A 22 42.42 -18.66 28.44
CA ASP A 22 42.03 -20.08 28.49
C ASP A 22 42.46 -20.90 29.74
N ARG A 23 41.55 -21.81 30.19
CA ARG A 23 41.89 -23.24 30.32
C ARG A 23 40.70 -24.20 30.42
N SER A 24 40.66 -25.15 29.49
CA SER A 24 39.90 -26.39 29.61
C SER A 24 40.45 -27.35 30.70
N ALA A 25 39.56 -28.15 31.29
CA ALA A 25 39.88 -29.29 32.16
C ALA A 25 39.00 -30.51 31.80
N ARG A 26 39.40 -31.70 32.28
CA ARG A 26 39.01 -33.04 31.78
C ARG A 26 39.09 -34.04 32.96
N VAL A 27 38.81 -35.34 32.72
CA VAL A 27 39.08 -36.49 33.64
C VAL A 27 38.10 -36.56 34.85
N ASP A 28 37.51 -37.69 35.29
CA ASP A 28 37.38 -39.07 34.77
C ASP A 28 36.16 -39.80 35.42
N ALA A 29 35.92 -41.06 35.04
CA ALA A 29 35.04 -42.04 35.72
C ALA A 29 35.91 -43.22 36.27
N PRO A 30 35.42 -44.40 36.75
CA PRO A 30 34.05 -44.87 37.05
C PRO A 30 33.92 -45.57 38.44
N GLY A 31 32.80 -46.27 38.71
CA GLY A 31 32.77 -47.36 39.72
C GLY A 31 31.39 -47.69 40.32
N GLY A 32 31.07 -48.99 40.45
CA GLY A 32 29.90 -49.52 41.19
C GLY A 32 29.10 -50.60 40.44
N GLU A 33 29.17 -51.85 40.90
CA GLU A 33 28.40 -53.00 40.37
C GLU A 33 27.05 -53.22 41.09
N PRO A 34 26.10 -53.98 40.49
CA PRO A 34 24.70 -54.02 40.93
C PRO A 34 24.33 -55.19 41.87
N LEU A 35 23.27 -55.02 42.66
CA LEU A 35 22.49 -56.12 43.25
C LEU A 35 20.97 -55.79 43.24
N PRO A 36 20.07 -56.81 43.18
CA PRO A 36 18.63 -56.60 42.95
C PRO A 36 17.74 -56.83 44.18
N ALA A 37 16.57 -56.20 44.21
CA ALA A 37 15.35 -56.67 44.88
C ALA A 37 14.13 -55.80 44.51
N GLY A 38 12.92 -56.39 44.53
CA GLY A 38 11.64 -55.66 44.60
C GLY A 38 10.85 -55.54 43.30
N GLN A 39 9.93 -56.48 43.08
CA GLN A 39 8.69 -56.26 42.33
C GLN A 39 7.55 -56.22 43.35
N PRO A 40 6.76 -55.14 43.32
CA PRO A 40 5.31 -55.22 43.04
C PRO A 40 4.88 -54.13 42.01
N ASP A 41 3.72 -54.17 41.35
CA ASP A 41 2.69 -55.20 41.11
C ASP A 41 1.87 -54.77 39.86
N ASP A 42 0.78 -55.49 39.55
CA ASP A 42 -0.40 -55.08 38.75
C ASP A 42 -0.37 -54.94 37.19
N GLU A 43 -1.27 -55.75 36.61
CA GLU A 43 -2.04 -55.67 35.34
C GLU A 43 -1.46 -55.12 34.01
N PRO A 44 -1.57 -55.96 32.95
CA PRO A 44 -1.85 -55.54 31.58
C PRO A 44 -3.18 -56.14 31.08
N GLY A 45 -4.30 -55.42 31.25
CA GLY A 45 -5.66 -55.89 30.94
C GLY A 45 -6.50 -54.92 30.10
N ALA A 46 -6.08 -54.62 28.86
CA ALA A 46 -6.85 -53.74 27.96
C ALA A 46 -8.18 -54.38 27.51
N PRO A 47 -9.21 -53.55 27.30
CA PRO A 47 -9.75 -53.45 25.95
C PRO A 47 -9.90 -51.99 25.47
N SER A 48 -9.48 -51.74 24.24
CA SER A 48 -9.82 -50.51 23.51
C SER A 48 -11.28 -50.56 23.04
N PRO A 49 -12.00 -49.44 23.12
CA PRO A 49 -12.99 -49.09 22.10
C PRO A 49 -12.32 -48.20 21.05
N GLU A 50 -12.32 -48.65 19.80
CA GLU A 50 -12.16 -47.76 18.65
C GLU A 50 -13.47 -46.99 18.48
N GLU A 51 -13.59 -45.83 19.14
CA GLU A 51 -14.54 -44.82 18.67
C GLU A 51 -13.85 -44.00 17.59
N ASP A 52 -14.20 -44.27 16.33
CA ASP A 52 -14.00 -43.34 15.22
C ASP A 52 -14.73 -42.03 15.57
N ALA A 53 -13.99 -41.12 16.18
CA ALA A 53 -14.36 -39.71 16.20
C ALA A 53 -14.29 -39.22 14.75
N ASP A 54 -15.42 -39.32 14.04
CA ASP A 54 -15.63 -38.76 12.72
C ASP A 54 -15.06 -37.34 12.71
N ASP A 55 -13.88 -37.19 12.11
CA ASP A 55 -13.22 -35.91 11.98
C ASP A 55 -13.98 -35.18 10.87
N VAL A 56 -15.10 -34.55 11.26
CA VAL A 56 -16.01 -33.85 10.34
C VAL A 56 -15.29 -32.60 9.85
N VAL A 57 -14.41 -32.80 8.86
CA VAL A 57 -13.70 -31.77 8.12
C VAL A 57 -14.76 -30.90 7.48
N ALA A 58 -15.10 -29.82 8.17
CA ALA A 58 -16.17 -28.91 7.77
C ALA A 58 -15.93 -28.49 6.31
N PRO A 59 -16.90 -28.71 5.40
CA PRO A 59 -16.65 -28.66 3.97
C PRO A 59 -16.05 -27.32 3.58
N ALA A 60 -14.84 -27.36 3.03
CA ALA A 60 -13.99 -26.19 2.86
C ALA A 60 -14.76 -25.05 2.18
N ALA A 61 -14.94 -23.95 2.92
CA ALA A 61 -15.83 -22.87 2.52
C ALA A 61 -15.53 -22.39 1.08
N PRO A 62 -16.55 -22.26 0.21
CA PRO A 62 -16.34 -22.13 -1.22
C PRO A 62 -15.46 -20.93 -1.55
N ALA A 63 -14.31 -21.20 -2.19
CA ALA A 63 -13.27 -20.21 -2.45
C ALA A 63 -13.84 -18.98 -3.17
N TYR A 64 -13.89 -17.87 -2.45
CA TYR A 64 -14.52 -16.63 -2.90
C TYR A 64 -13.91 -16.13 -4.21
N ARG A 65 -14.77 -15.74 -5.15
CA ARG A 65 -14.37 -15.20 -6.44
C ARG A 65 -14.68 -13.70 -6.48
N PRO A 66 -13.67 -12.82 -6.51
CA PRO A 66 -13.88 -11.38 -6.54
C PRO A 66 -14.48 -10.94 -7.88
N SER A 67 -15.37 -9.94 -7.85
CA SER A 67 -16.19 -9.58 -9.02
C SER A 67 -15.45 -8.64 -9.98
N TYR A 68 -14.85 -9.21 -11.03
CA TYR A 68 -14.21 -8.43 -12.09
C TYR A 68 -15.14 -7.40 -12.77
N PRO A 69 -16.44 -7.68 -13.02
CA PRO A 69 -17.37 -6.64 -13.52
C PRO A 69 -17.49 -5.44 -12.57
N PHE A 70 -17.41 -5.66 -11.25
CA PHE A 70 -17.41 -4.58 -10.25
C PHE A 70 -16.10 -3.79 -10.27
N LEU A 71 -14.95 -4.48 -10.32
CA LEU A 71 -13.63 -3.83 -10.48
C LEU A 71 -13.61 -2.94 -11.73
N ILE A 72 -13.99 -3.51 -12.88
CA ILE A 72 -14.00 -2.83 -14.17
C ILE A 72 -14.98 -1.65 -14.15
N GLY A 73 -16.22 -1.85 -13.69
CA GLY A 73 -17.23 -0.81 -13.63
C GLY A 73 -16.80 0.41 -12.81
N VAL A 74 -16.34 0.21 -11.57
CA VAL A 74 -15.90 1.32 -10.71
C VAL A 74 -14.62 1.98 -11.25
N SER A 75 -13.68 1.20 -11.82
CA SER A 75 -12.47 1.77 -12.43
C SER A 75 -12.78 2.60 -13.68
N LEU A 76 -13.73 2.16 -14.52
CA LEU A 76 -14.16 2.89 -15.71
C LEU A 76 -14.93 4.17 -15.37
N ILE A 77 -15.80 4.14 -14.35
CA ILE A 77 -16.49 5.34 -13.85
C ILE A 77 -15.47 6.36 -13.32
N THR A 78 -14.49 5.91 -12.54
CA THR A 78 -13.40 6.74 -12.02
C THR A 78 -12.56 7.35 -13.16
N LEU A 79 -12.18 6.54 -14.14
CA LEU A 79 -11.43 6.97 -15.33
C LEU A 79 -12.22 7.98 -16.19
N ALA A 80 -13.53 7.76 -16.37
CA ALA A 80 -14.39 8.68 -17.11
C ALA A 80 -14.56 10.03 -16.40
N ALA A 81 -14.67 10.03 -15.07
CA ALA A 81 -14.71 11.25 -14.26
C ALA A 81 -13.40 12.04 -14.34
N ASP A 82 -12.25 11.36 -14.24
CA ASP A 82 -10.93 12.01 -14.39
C ASP A 82 -10.71 12.58 -15.79
N LEU A 83 -10.86 11.77 -16.84
CA LEU A 83 -10.65 12.23 -18.22
C LEU A 83 -11.66 13.31 -18.64
N GLY A 84 -12.91 13.25 -18.16
CA GLY A 84 -13.93 14.26 -18.42
C GLY A 84 -13.64 15.60 -17.73
N THR A 85 -13.22 15.57 -16.45
CA THR A 85 -12.86 16.79 -15.72
C THR A 85 -11.55 17.41 -16.21
N LYS A 86 -10.57 16.60 -16.61
CA LYS A 86 -9.34 17.07 -17.26
C LYS A 86 -9.57 17.66 -18.65
N TRP A 87 -10.47 17.06 -19.45
CA TRP A 87 -10.90 17.65 -20.71
C TRP A 87 -11.57 19.02 -20.50
N TRP A 88 -12.49 19.13 -19.53
CA TRP A 88 -13.10 20.40 -19.14
C TRP A 88 -12.06 21.44 -18.66
N ALA A 89 -11.10 21.02 -17.83
CA ALA A 89 -10.05 21.89 -17.33
C ALA A 89 -9.18 22.41 -18.50
N LYS A 90 -8.87 21.56 -19.47
CA LYS A 90 -8.15 21.97 -20.68
C LYS A 90 -8.96 22.95 -21.54
N ASP A 91 -10.23 22.67 -21.80
CA ASP A 91 -11.14 23.54 -22.57
C ASP A 91 -11.32 24.93 -21.94
N ARG A 92 -11.44 24.99 -20.60
CA ARG A 92 -11.78 26.23 -19.88
C ARG A 92 -10.60 26.99 -19.33
N LEU A 93 -9.57 26.29 -18.86
CA LEU A 93 -8.50 26.84 -18.01
C LEU A 93 -7.12 26.83 -18.69
N GLU A 94 -6.86 25.99 -19.70
CA GLU A 94 -5.60 26.09 -20.47
C GLU A 94 -5.54 27.48 -21.12
N PRO A 95 -4.50 28.30 -20.84
CA PRO A 95 -4.38 29.59 -21.49
C PRO A 95 -4.18 29.37 -22.99
N GLN A 96 -5.14 29.84 -23.81
CA GLN A 96 -5.08 29.86 -25.28
C GLN A 96 -4.04 30.90 -25.80
N ALA A 97 -3.06 31.20 -24.97
CA ALA A 97 -2.16 32.34 -24.93
C ALA A 97 -0.94 32.20 -25.86
N LEU A 98 -1.00 31.28 -26.83
CA LEU A 98 0.06 31.00 -27.80
C LEU A 98 -0.38 31.30 -29.24
N THR A 99 -1.68 31.46 -29.50
CA THR A 99 -2.20 31.79 -30.84
C THR A 99 -2.18 33.30 -31.12
N ASP A 100 -2.50 34.12 -30.12
CA ASP A 100 -2.64 35.59 -30.23
C ASP A 100 -1.40 36.39 -29.77
N LEU A 101 -0.23 35.75 -29.68
CA LEU A 101 1.02 36.41 -29.28
C LEU A 101 1.51 37.49 -30.26
N ALA A 102 0.93 37.57 -31.46
CA ALA A 102 1.19 38.65 -32.41
C ALA A 102 0.44 39.97 -32.08
N THR A 103 -0.57 39.94 -31.20
CA THR A 103 -1.58 41.01 -31.11
C THR A 103 -2.07 41.38 -29.71
N ALA A 104 -1.75 40.63 -28.65
CA ALA A 104 -2.28 40.88 -27.30
C ALA A 104 -1.53 42.00 -26.52
N PRO A 105 -2.14 43.17 -26.21
CA PRO A 105 -1.47 44.30 -25.56
C PRO A 105 -1.51 44.25 -24.02
N ARG A 106 -1.71 43.07 -23.41
CA ARG A 106 -1.81 42.87 -21.96
C ARG A 106 -1.15 41.54 -21.55
N PRO A 107 -0.57 41.45 -20.34
CA PRO A 107 -0.08 40.18 -19.81
C PRO A 107 -1.21 39.16 -19.76
N LEU A 108 -0.92 37.95 -20.22
CA LEU A 108 -1.89 36.88 -20.42
C LEU A 108 -2.27 36.27 -19.08
N ALA A 109 -3.31 36.82 -18.46
CA ALA A 109 -3.83 36.35 -17.18
C ALA A 109 -4.20 34.87 -17.26
N LEU A 110 -3.55 34.04 -16.43
CA LEU A 110 -3.91 32.65 -16.23
C LEU A 110 -5.41 32.56 -15.91
N ARG A 111 -6.15 31.71 -16.62
CA ARG A 111 -7.59 31.52 -16.35
C ARG A 111 -7.77 30.80 -15.01
N LYS A 112 -7.94 31.59 -13.95
CA LYS A 112 -8.31 31.19 -12.59
C LYS A 112 -9.83 31.32 -12.44
N ILE A 113 -10.51 30.24 -12.07
CA ILE A 113 -11.87 30.30 -11.52
C ILE A 113 -11.75 30.14 -10.00
N GLU A 114 -12.10 31.19 -9.27
CA GLU A 114 -12.18 31.15 -7.80
C GLU A 114 -13.52 30.53 -7.38
N VAL A 115 -13.47 29.46 -6.58
CA VAL A 115 -14.65 28.68 -6.14
C VAL A 115 -14.94 28.93 -4.67
N ILE A 116 -13.90 29.02 -3.84
CA ILE A 116 -13.95 29.55 -2.48
C ILE A 116 -12.87 30.61 -2.39
N LYS A 117 -13.27 31.86 -2.09
CA LYS A 117 -12.36 33.02 -2.03
C LYS A 117 -11.14 32.71 -1.18
N ASP A 118 -9.95 33.00 -1.72
CA ASP A 118 -8.64 32.80 -1.08
C ASP A 118 -8.29 31.34 -0.69
N HIS A 119 -9.14 30.34 -1.00
CA HIS A 119 -8.98 28.96 -0.50
C HIS A 119 -9.08 27.85 -1.57
N LEU A 120 -10.02 27.92 -2.51
CA LEU A 120 -10.22 26.89 -3.53
C LEU A 120 -10.34 27.51 -4.91
N ASN A 121 -9.41 27.13 -5.79
CA ASN A 121 -9.28 27.70 -7.12
C ASN A 121 -9.15 26.58 -8.16
N MET A 122 -9.85 26.72 -9.28
CA MET A 122 -9.59 25.93 -10.48
C MET A 122 -8.64 26.73 -11.38
N ILE A 123 -7.49 26.14 -11.68
CA ILE A 123 -6.46 26.67 -12.58
C ILE A 123 -6.06 25.58 -13.57
N PHE A 124 -5.02 25.80 -14.38
CA PHE A 124 -4.46 24.77 -15.24
C PHE A 124 -2.96 24.62 -14.99
N ALA A 125 -2.53 23.44 -14.60
CA ALA A 125 -1.15 23.09 -14.32
C ALA A 125 -0.74 21.84 -15.13
N LYS A 126 0.47 21.89 -15.71
CA LYS A 126 1.09 20.77 -16.43
C LYS A 126 2.06 20.07 -15.50
N ASN A 127 1.64 18.95 -14.93
CA ASN A 127 2.47 18.21 -13.98
C ASN A 127 3.30 17.16 -14.71
N HIS A 128 4.55 17.52 -15.02
CA HIS A 128 5.52 16.63 -15.66
C HIS A 128 6.09 15.58 -14.69
N GLY A 129 6.05 15.84 -13.37
CA GLY A 129 6.72 15.06 -12.34
C GLY A 129 5.79 14.15 -11.54
N GLY A 130 6.19 13.95 -10.27
CA GLY A 130 5.35 13.42 -9.21
C GLY A 130 5.06 14.47 -8.14
N ALA A 131 4.34 14.09 -7.09
CA ALA A 131 4.13 14.95 -5.92
C ALA A 131 5.47 15.42 -5.33
N TRP A 132 5.48 16.61 -4.72
CA TRP A 132 6.65 17.21 -4.07
C TRP A 132 7.88 17.41 -4.97
N GLY A 133 7.70 17.49 -6.30
CA GLY A 133 8.80 17.74 -7.23
C GLY A 133 9.69 16.52 -7.48
N ILE A 134 9.24 15.30 -7.17
CA ILE A 134 9.99 14.06 -7.47
C ILE A 134 10.30 14.00 -8.97
N LEU A 135 11.60 13.96 -9.30
CA LEU A 135 12.18 14.05 -10.64
C LEU A 135 11.84 15.36 -11.40
N GLY A 136 11.56 16.47 -10.71
CA GLY A 136 11.21 17.76 -11.31
C GLY A 136 12.33 18.39 -12.15
N ASP A 137 13.58 18.23 -11.71
CA ASP A 137 14.77 18.76 -12.39
C ASP A 137 15.39 17.77 -13.40
N GLU A 138 14.91 16.52 -13.40
CA GLU A 138 15.41 15.45 -14.26
C GLU A 138 14.96 15.58 -15.71
N SER A 139 15.76 15.03 -16.62
CA SER A 139 15.45 15.06 -18.05
C SER A 139 14.14 14.33 -18.38
N GLU A 140 13.38 14.87 -19.33
CA GLU A 140 12.14 14.23 -19.84
C GLU A 140 12.38 12.78 -20.30
N ALA A 141 13.58 12.47 -20.78
CA ALA A 141 14.00 11.13 -21.22
C ALA A 141 14.09 10.11 -20.08
N ILE A 142 14.40 10.53 -18.85
CA ILE A 142 14.38 9.68 -17.64
C ILE A 142 12.98 9.70 -17.02
N ARG A 143 12.41 10.90 -16.89
CA ARG A 143 11.14 11.16 -16.19
C ARG A 143 9.94 10.44 -16.80
N ARG A 144 9.77 10.49 -18.13
CA ARG A 144 8.64 9.85 -18.81
C ARG A 144 8.61 8.33 -18.61
N PRO A 145 9.66 7.55 -18.95
CA PRO A 145 9.62 6.10 -18.76
C PRO A 145 9.50 5.71 -17.28
N PHE A 146 10.12 6.45 -16.35
CA PHE A 146 9.97 6.19 -14.91
C PHE A 146 8.50 6.21 -14.46
N PHE A 147 7.75 7.29 -14.76
CA PHE A 147 6.36 7.37 -14.33
C PHE A 147 5.44 6.41 -15.10
N LEU A 148 5.71 6.14 -16.38
CA LEU A 148 4.97 5.12 -17.14
C LEU A 148 5.16 3.71 -16.54
N LEU A 149 6.39 3.36 -16.16
CA LEU A 149 6.72 2.08 -15.52
C LEU A 149 6.08 1.94 -14.13
N ILE A 150 6.09 3.00 -13.31
CA ILE A 150 5.43 2.99 -11.99
C ILE A 150 3.92 2.86 -12.12
N SER A 151 3.27 3.61 -13.04
CA SER A 151 1.84 3.45 -13.30
C SER A 151 1.49 2.03 -13.76
N LEU A 152 2.29 1.44 -14.65
CA LEU A 152 2.09 0.06 -15.11
C LEU A 152 2.28 -0.96 -13.97
N ALA A 153 3.33 -0.81 -13.15
CA ALA A 153 3.59 -1.66 -12.00
C ALA A 153 2.46 -1.57 -10.95
N ALA A 154 1.93 -0.38 -10.69
CA ALA A 154 0.78 -0.18 -9.81
C ALA A 154 -0.48 -0.88 -10.34
N ILE A 155 -0.77 -0.77 -11.64
CA ILE A 155 -1.89 -1.48 -12.28
C ILE A 155 -1.76 -2.99 -12.14
N VAL A 156 -0.57 -3.55 -12.44
CA VAL A 156 -0.29 -4.99 -12.29
C VAL A 156 -0.41 -5.45 -10.83
N PHE A 157 0.10 -4.66 -9.88
CA PHE A 157 -0.01 -4.93 -8.46
C PHE A 157 -1.47 -4.93 -7.98
N ILE A 158 -2.27 -3.92 -8.37
CA ILE A 158 -3.68 -3.82 -7.97
C ILE A 158 -4.50 -4.99 -8.51
N VAL A 159 -4.30 -5.37 -9.78
CA VAL A 159 -4.96 -6.55 -10.37
C VAL A 159 -4.52 -7.85 -9.66
N SER A 160 -3.24 -7.97 -9.32
CA SER A 160 -2.70 -9.11 -8.55
C SER A 160 -3.27 -9.19 -7.12
N LEU A 161 -3.48 -8.04 -6.47
CA LEU A 161 -4.09 -7.97 -5.13
C LEU A 161 -5.60 -8.26 -5.20
N TYR A 162 -6.32 -7.73 -6.20
CA TYR A 162 -7.75 -7.97 -6.36
C TYR A 162 -8.07 -9.45 -6.57
N ARG A 163 -7.20 -10.20 -7.27
CA ARG A 163 -7.30 -11.67 -7.42
C ARG A 163 -7.24 -12.45 -6.10
N LYS A 164 -6.74 -11.85 -5.02
CA LYS A 164 -6.53 -12.46 -3.69
C LYS A 164 -7.48 -11.93 -2.61
N LEU A 165 -8.42 -11.07 -3.00
CA LEU A 165 -9.39 -10.41 -2.11
C LEU A 165 -10.29 -11.44 -1.39
N HIS A 166 -10.44 -11.32 -0.07
CA HIS A 166 -11.33 -12.15 0.75
C HIS A 166 -12.71 -11.49 0.97
N PRO A 167 -13.84 -12.22 1.19
CA PRO A 167 -15.19 -11.62 1.33
C PRO A 167 -15.30 -10.52 2.39
N SER A 168 -14.54 -10.65 3.48
CA SER A 168 -14.54 -9.71 4.61
C SER A 168 -13.88 -8.37 4.31
N GLN A 169 -13.09 -8.28 3.23
CA GLN A 169 -12.27 -7.10 2.89
C GLN A 169 -13.07 -6.07 2.10
N VAL A 170 -14.17 -5.59 2.70
CA VAL A 170 -15.12 -4.68 2.03
C VAL A 170 -14.47 -3.35 1.68
N ALA A 171 -13.54 -2.85 2.52
CA ALA A 171 -12.81 -1.62 2.23
C ALA A 171 -11.81 -1.83 1.08
N LEU A 172 -11.04 -2.94 1.08
CA LEU A 172 -10.14 -3.28 -0.03
C LEU A 172 -10.89 -3.47 -1.37
N ARG A 173 -12.10 -4.04 -1.32
CA ARG A 173 -12.97 -4.24 -2.50
C ARG A 173 -13.33 -2.93 -3.21
N TRP A 174 -13.52 -1.85 -2.46
CA TRP A 174 -13.78 -0.50 -3.00
C TRP A 174 -12.50 0.28 -3.29
N GLY A 175 -11.46 0.15 -2.46
CA GLY A 175 -10.21 0.88 -2.62
C GLY A 175 -9.49 0.53 -3.91
N LEU A 176 -9.34 -0.76 -4.22
CA LEU A 176 -8.60 -1.23 -5.40
C LEU A 176 -9.10 -0.68 -6.74
N PRO A 177 -10.42 -0.69 -7.09
CA PRO A 177 -10.88 -0.07 -8.33
C PRO A 177 -10.72 1.47 -8.37
N LEU A 178 -10.76 2.17 -7.24
CA LEU A 178 -10.54 3.62 -7.20
C LEU A 178 -9.07 3.94 -7.54
N VAL A 179 -8.12 3.25 -6.91
CA VAL A 179 -6.69 3.41 -7.25
C VAL A 179 -6.41 2.96 -8.69
N LEU A 180 -7.05 1.89 -9.18
CA LEU A 180 -6.90 1.44 -10.58
C LEU A 180 -7.41 2.49 -11.58
N GLY A 181 -8.61 3.03 -11.37
CA GLY A 181 -9.18 4.07 -12.23
C GLY A 181 -8.34 5.35 -12.25
N GLY A 182 -7.86 5.80 -11.08
CA GLY A 182 -6.98 6.96 -10.98
C GLY A 182 -5.60 6.72 -11.62
N ALA A 183 -4.99 5.56 -11.37
CA ALA A 183 -3.72 5.19 -12.00
C ALA A 183 -3.83 5.13 -13.53
N LEU A 184 -4.97 4.66 -14.07
CA LEU A 184 -5.25 4.68 -15.50
C LEU A 184 -5.42 6.11 -16.05
N GLY A 185 -6.13 7.00 -15.34
CA GLY A 185 -6.31 8.39 -15.77
C GLY A 185 -4.98 9.16 -15.87
N ASN A 186 -4.17 9.06 -14.82
CA ASN A 186 -2.83 9.66 -14.75
C ASN A 186 -1.79 8.97 -15.67
N LEU A 187 -2.04 7.74 -16.12
CA LEU A 187 -1.25 7.06 -17.16
C LEU A 187 -1.64 7.55 -18.56
N VAL A 188 -2.94 7.66 -18.83
CA VAL A 188 -3.49 8.09 -20.12
C VAL A 188 -3.03 9.50 -20.49
N ASP A 189 -2.99 10.43 -19.53
CA ASP A 189 -2.40 11.76 -19.73
C ASP A 189 -0.91 11.70 -20.10
N ARG A 190 -0.10 10.93 -19.33
CA ARG A 190 1.34 10.80 -19.59
C ARG A 190 1.65 10.19 -20.95
N ILE A 191 0.80 9.27 -21.43
CA ILE A 191 0.90 8.71 -22.80
C ILE A 191 0.52 9.76 -23.86
N ARG A 192 -0.53 10.56 -23.64
CA ARG A 192 -1.06 11.52 -24.65
C ARG A 192 -0.30 12.83 -24.73
N TYR A 193 0.21 13.32 -23.60
CA TYR A 193 0.76 14.68 -23.47
C TYR A 193 2.19 14.71 -22.89
N GLY A 194 2.63 13.65 -22.21
CA GLY A 194 3.90 13.62 -21.48
C GLY A 194 3.86 14.23 -20.08
N TYR A 195 2.71 14.79 -19.68
CA TYR A 195 2.45 15.40 -18.37
C TYR A 195 1.01 15.08 -17.94
N VAL A 196 0.70 15.19 -16.66
CA VAL A 196 -0.66 15.08 -16.09
C VAL A 196 -1.33 16.45 -16.08
N VAL A 197 -2.64 16.49 -16.36
CA VAL A 197 -3.46 17.71 -16.26
C VAL A 197 -3.97 17.87 -14.84
N ASP A 198 -3.36 18.77 -14.07
CA ASP A 198 -3.82 19.15 -12.74
C ASP A 198 -4.58 20.47 -12.79
N PHE A 199 -5.62 20.62 -11.97
CA PHE A 199 -6.50 21.78 -12.03
C PHE A 199 -7.07 22.25 -10.69
N ILE A 200 -7.08 21.40 -9.67
CA ILE A 200 -7.56 21.78 -8.32
C ILE A 200 -6.39 22.37 -7.53
N GLN A 201 -6.48 23.65 -7.16
CA GLN A 201 -5.56 24.30 -6.21
C GLN A 201 -6.28 24.59 -4.89
N VAL A 202 -5.76 24.00 -3.80
CA VAL A 202 -6.16 24.31 -2.42
C VAL A 202 -5.11 25.22 -1.78
N ARG A 203 -5.57 26.26 -1.08
CA ARG A 203 -4.76 27.26 -0.41
C ARG A 203 -5.19 27.37 1.06
N PHE A 204 -4.24 27.21 1.97
CA PHE A 204 -4.50 27.35 3.41
C PHE A 204 -4.10 28.75 3.91
N THR A 205 -3.00 29.30 3.40
CA THR A 205 -2.57 30.68 3.65
C THR A 205 -2.04 31.31 2.33
N PRO A 206 -1.77 32.63 2.26
CA PRO A 206 -1.15 33.24 1.08
C PRO A 206 0.21 32.61 0.71
N GLU A 207 0.93 32.08 1.70
CA GLU A 207 2.25 31.45 1.58
C GLU A 207 2.13 29.93 1.36
N PHE A 208 1.21 29.25 2.04
CA PHE A 208 1.06 27.80 1.98
C PHE A 208 -0.06 27.36 1.03
N VAL A 209 0.36 26.95 -0.16
CA VAL A 209 -0.46 26.37 -1.22
C VAL A 209 -0.18 24.87 -1.29
N TRP A 210 -1.22 24.05 -1.28
CA TRP A 210 -1.09 22.61 -1.50
C TRP A 210 -0.74 22.33 -2.97
N PRO A 211 0.11 21.34 -3.30
CA PRO A 211 0.39 20.94 -4.67
C PRO A 211 -0.91 20.73 -5.46
N THR A 212 -0.96 21.18 -6.71
CA THR A 212 -2.15 21.00 -7.56
C THR A 212 -2.44 19.53 -7.79
N PHE A 213 -3.73 19.18 -7.91
CA PHE A 213 -4.18 17.80 -8.12
C PHE A 213 -5.40 17.72 -9.03
N ASN A 214 -5.82 16.49 -9.32
CA ASN A 214 -6.95 16.15 -10.18
C ASN A 214 -7.88 15.08 -9.53
N VAL A 215 -8.85 14.56 -10.29
CA VAL A 215 -9.83 13.58 -9.81
C VAL A 215 -9.22 12.17 -9.66
N ALA A 216 -8.30 11.77 -10.53
CA ALA A 216 -7.52 10.55 -10.37
C ALA A 216 -6.71 10.54 -9.06
N ASP A 217 -6.12 11.67 -8.66
CA ASP A 217 -5.38 11.77 -7.39
C ASP A 217 -6.30 11.61 -6.18
N ILE A 218 -7.49 12.24 -6.20
CA ILE A 218 -8.52 12.05 -5.16
C ILE A 218 -8.91 10.57 -5.06
N ALA A 219 -9.15 9.91 -6.20
CA ALA A 219 -9.50 8.49 -6.23
C ALA A 219 -8.36 7.58 -5.71
N ILE A 220 -7.10 7.92 -6.00
CA ILE A 220 -5.92 7.23 -5.44
C ILE A 220 -5.86 7.42 -3.92
N VAL A 221 -5.99 8.66 -3.41
CA VAL A 221 -5.92 8.96 -1.97
C VAL A 221 -7.05 8.28 -1.20
N VAL A 222 -8.30 8.38 -1.67
CA VAL A 222 -9.45 7.69 -1.05
C VAL A 222 -9.28 6.16 -1.13
N GLY A 223 -8.82 5.66 -2.27
CA GLY A 223 -8.60 4.22 -2.47
C GLY A 223 -7.53 3.64 -1.55
N VAL A 224 -6.38 4.32 -1.42
CA VAL A 224 -5.30 3.94 -0.48
C VAL A 224 -5.75 4.09 0.97
N GLY A 225 -6.55 5.11 1.30
CA GLY A 225 -7.16 5.26 2.63
C GLY A 225 -8.05 4.08 3.00
N LEU A 226 -8.90 3.61 2.07
CA LEU A 226 -9.69 2.39 2.26
C LEU A 226 -8.82 1.12 2.40
N MET A 227 -7.70 1.03 1.67
CA MET A 227 -6.75 -0.08 1.83
C MET A 227 -6.08 -0.08 3.21
N ALA A 228 -5.73 1.10 3.75
CA ALA A 228 -5.19 1.23 5.11
C ALA A 228 -6.24 0.86 6.18
N ILE A 229 -7.50 1.27 6.01
CA ILE A 229 -8.61 0.89 6.90
C ILE A 229 -8.80 -0.63 6.92
N ASP A 230 -8.69 -1.32 5.78
CA ASP A 230 -8.76 -2.79 5.70
C ASP A 230 -7.62 -3.45 6.49
N MET A 231 -6.40 -2.89 6.41
CA MET A 231 -5.21 -3.39 7.09
C MET A 231 -5.24 -3.22 8.62
N PHE A 232 -5.80 -2.11 9.12
CA PHE A 232 -5.90 -1.84 10.57
C PHE A 232 -7.20 -2.33 11.21
N SER A 233 -8.18 -2.80 10.43
CA SER A 233 -9.44 -3.35 10.96
C SER A 233 -9.23 -4.71 11.62
N PRO A 234 -9.66 -4.92 12.88
CA PRO A 234 -9.56 -6.22 13.53
C PRO A 234 -10.32 -7.29 12.75
N ARG A 235 -9.61 -8.32 12.28
CA ARG A 235 -10.22 -9.49 11.63
C ARG A 235 -11.06 -10.24 12.67
N ARG A 236 -12.37 -9.99 12.69
CA ARG A 236 -13.31 -10.80 13.48
C ARG A 236 -13.17 -12.26 13.06
N PRO A 237 -12.89 -13.20 13.98
CA PRO A 237 -12.95 -14.62 13.68
C PRO A 237 -14.32 -14.97 13.11
N ALA A 238 -14.37 -15.86 12.13
CA ALA A 238 -15.63 -16.42 11.68
C ALA A 238 -16.26 -17.16 12.89
N VAL A 239 -17.50 -16.82 13.23
CA VAL A 239 -18.22 -17.52 14.29
C VAL A 239 -18.50 -18.93 13.79
N VAL A 240 -17.71 -19.90 14.24
CA VAL A 240 -17.97 -21.32 14.02
C VAL A 240 -19.31 -21.62 14.66
N GLY A 241 -20.31 -21.93 13.83
CA GLY A 241 -21.65 -22.24 14.30
C GLY A 241 -21.60 -23.47 15.19
N LYS A 242 -21.99 -23.32 16.46
CA LYS A 242 -22.14 -24.46 17.36
C LYS A 242 -23.15 -25.42 16.73
N PRO A 243 -22.85 -26.73 16.58
CA PRO A 243 -23.82 -27.67 16.04
C PRO A 243 -25.07 -27.66 16.92
N SER A 244 -26.23 -27.44 16.31
CA SER A 244 -27.51 -27.35 17.00
C SER A 244 -27.97 -28.75 17.40
N GLY A 245 -27.52 -29.21 18.57
CA GLY A 245 -27.95 -30.49 19.15
C GLY A 245 -29.47 -30.53 19.33
N THR A 246 -30.15 -31.34 18.52
CA THR A 246 -31.59 -31.54 18.58
C THR A 246 -31.97 -32.20 19.92
N PRO A 247 -32.87 -31.61 20.73
CA PRO A 247 -33.34 -32.26 21.95
C PRO A 247 -34.08 -33.56 21.62
N GLY A 248 -33.73 -34.65 22.32
CA GLY A 248 -34.25 -35.98 22.02
C GLY A 248 -35.78 -36.09 22.18
N ALA A 249 -36.46 -36.53 21.13
CA ALA A 249 -37.86 -36.91 21.20
C ALA A 249 -38.00 -38.24 21.97
N LYS A 250 -38.72 -38.21 23.09
CA LYS A 250 -39.01 -39.43 23.87
C LYS A 250 -39.92 -40.36 23.07
N ALA A 251 -39.53 -41.62 22.94
CA ALA A 251 -40.48 -42.67 22.56
C ALA A 251 -41.54 -42.80 23.67
N SER A 252 -42.81 -42.70 23.29
CA SER A 252 -43.98 -42.92 24.15
C SER A 252 -44.85 -43.98 23.49
N ALA A 253 -45.51 -44.81 24.31
CA ALA A 253 -46.23 -45.99 23.84
C ALA A 253 -47.44 -45.68 22.95
N GLY A 254 -47.75 -46.63 22.08
CA GLY A 254 -48.94 -46.73 21.22
C GLY A 254 -49.03 -48.13 20.66
#